data_AF-N9NH83-F1
#
_entry.id   AF-N9NH83-F1
#
_cell.length_a   1.000
_cell.length_b   1.000
_cell.length_c   1.000
_cell.angle_alpha   90.00
_cell.angle_beta   90.00
_cell.angle_gamma   90.00
#
_symmetry.space_group_name_H-M   'P 1'
#
loop_
_entity.id
_entity.type
_entity.pdbx_description
1 polymer ?
#
loop_
_entity_poly.entity_id
_entity_poly.type
_entity_poly.pdbx_seq_one_letter_code
_entity_poly.pdbx_strand_id
1 'polypeptide(L)'
;MSDHSSDFKIHHLVLSRSPLHLNPEIVIEIEKRLGLSFLNEDQPHRVCFANQNAELQDAYKQVFSATDLLDYVYAMLISEQGNLDKISLLSENQSLIAYPTDPLQFWQLVRIGQNYRRSIR
;
A
#
# COMPACT_ATOMS: atom_id res chain seq x y z
N MET A 1 -23.93 -6.84 10.48
CA MET A 1 -22.86 -7.71 11.00
C MET A 1 -21.74 -7.61 10.01
N SER A 2 -20.79 -6.71 10.22
CA SER A 2 -19.74 -6.42 9.25
C SER A 2 -18.71 -7.54 9.31
N ASP A 3 -18.48 -8.19 8.18
CA ASP A 3 -17.46 -9.22 8.01
C ASP A 3 -16.09 -8.55 8.18
N HIS A 4 -15.47 -8.67 9.36
CA HIS A 4 -14.15 -8.08 9.62
C HIS A 4 -13.10 -9.01 9.04
N SER A 5 -13.00 -9.05 7.72
CA SER A 5 -11.95 -9.81 7.06
C SER A 5 -10.58 -9.27 7.49
N SER A 6 -9.66 -10.15 7.87
CA SER A 6 -8.27 -9.82 8.20
C SER A 6 -7.46 -9.42 6.98
N ASP A 7 -7.93 -9.82 5.79
CA ASP A 7 -7.18 -9.77 4.55
C ASP A 7 -8.05 -9.30 3.37
N PHE A 8 -7.42 -8.89 2.29
CA PHE A 8 -8.08 -8.57 1.03
C PHE A 8 -7.37 -9.27 -0.15
N LYS A 9 -8.13 -9.53 -1.21
CA LYS A 9 -7.56 -10.08 -2.44
C LYS A 9 -6.83 -8.98 -3.20
N ILE A 10 -5.60 -9.24 -3.63
CA ILE A 10 -4.79 -8.25 -4.34
C ILE A 10 -5.47 -7.68 -5.59
N HIS A 11 -6.17 -8.51 -6.36
CA HIS A 11 -6.88 -8.06 -7.58
C HIS A 11 -8.12 -7.21 -7.27
N HIS A 12 -8.59 -7.17 -6.03
CA HIS A 12 -9.64 -6.24 -5.61
C HIS A 12 -9.07 -4.85 -5.27
N LEU A 13 -7.76 -4.71 -5.04
CA LEU A 13 -7.16 -3.43 -4.67
C LEU A 13 -7.06 -2.48 -5.87
N VAL A 14 -6.57 -2.95 -7.02
CA VAL A 14 -6.33 -2.11 -8.21
C VAL A 14 -7.48 -2.30 -9.20
N LEU A 15 -8.33 -1.29 -9.34
CA LEU A 15 -9.47 -1.29 -10.25
C LEU A 15 -9.07 -0.89 -11.69
N SER A 16 -8.15 0.08 -11.84
CA SER A 16 -7.56 0.43 -13.14
C SER A 16 -6.11 0.91 -12.97
N ARG A 17 -5.32 0.89 -14.05
CA ARG A 17 -3.87 1.23 -14.03
C ARG A 17 -3.52 2.56 -14.70
N SER A 18 -4.34 3.00 -15.64
CA SER A 18 -4.13 4.22 -16.41
C SER A 18 -5.48 4.92 -16.64
N PRO A 19 -5.88 5.87 -15.78
CA PRO A 19 -5.20 6.27 -14.55
C PRO A 19 -5.25 5.17 -13.47
N LEU A 20 -4.32 5.24 -12.51
CA LEU A 20 -4.32 4.32 -11.38
C LEU A 20 -5.55 4.60 -10.51
N HIS A 21 -6.44 3.61 -10.41
CA HIS A 21 -7.64 3.71 -9.58
C HIS A 21 -7.64 2.55 -8.58
N LEU A 22 -7.64 2.90 -7.29
CA LEU A 22 -7.68 1.95 -6.20
C LEU A 22 -9.13 1.73 -5.74
N ASN A 23 -9.40 0.58 -5.15
CA ASN A 23 -10.69 0.31 -4.55
C ASN A 23 -10.88 1.15 -3.27
N PRO A 24 -11.85 2.09 -3.26
CA PRO A 24 -12.02 3.01 -2.14
C PRO A 24 -12.42 2.31 -0.85
N GLU A 25 -13.13 1.18 -0.90
CA GLU A 25 -13.55 0.45 0.30
C GLU A 25 -12.32 -0.12 1.04
N ILE A 26 -11.37 -0.68 0.30
CA ILE A 26 -10.11 -1.20 0.85
C ILE A 26 -9.27 -0.05 1.39
N VAL A 27 -9.16 1.07 0.66
CA VAL A 27 -8.40 2.24 1.11
C VAL A 27 -8.97 2.81 2.41
N ILE A 28 -10.30 2.99 2.50
CA ILE A 28 -10.99 3.50 3.69
C ILE A 28 -10.77 2.56 4.88
N GLU A 29 -10.79 1.25 4.66
CA GLU A 29 -10.52 0.28 5.73
C GLU A 29 -9.07 0.37 6.24
N ILE A 30 -8.11 0.58 5.34
CA ILE A 30 -6.70 0.80 5.71
C ILE A 30 -6.53 2.12 6.48
N GLU A 31 -7.17 3.21 6.04
CA GLU A 31 -7.18 4.49 6.78
C GLU A 31 -7.66 4.30 8.22
N LYS A 32 -8.79 3.60 8.40
CA LYS A 32 -9.37 3.34 9.73
C LYS A 32 -8.46 2.52 10.62
N ARG A 33 -7.85 1.45 10.09
CA ARG A 33 -6.98 0.55 10.87
C ARG A 33 -5.67 1.22 11.28
N LEU A 34 -5.12 2.06 10.41
CA LEU A 34 -3.86 2.75 10.67
C LEU A 34 -4.02 4.09 11.38
N GLY A 35 -5.21 4.69 11.37
CA GLY A 35 -5.38 6.08 11.81
C GLY A 35 -4.61 7.06 10.94
N LEU A 36 -4.37 6.73 9.66
CA LEU A 36 -3.70 7.56 8.67
C LEU A 36 -4.69 8.02 7.62
N SER A 37 -4.44 9.14 6.96
CA SER A 37 -5.29 9.62 5.85
C SER A 37 -4.70 9.28 4.48
N PHE A 38 -5.54 8.87 3.55
CA PHE A 38 -5.16 8.63 2.17
C PHE A 38 -5.05 9.96 1.41
N LEU A 39 -3.90 10.19 0.80
CA LEU A 39 -3.67 11.31 -0.09
C LEU A 39 -4.03 10.89 -1.53
N ASN A 40 -5.16 11.39 -2.01
CA ASN A 40 -5.54 11.23 -3.41
C ASN A 40 -4.78 12.25 -4.28
N GLU A 41 -3.79 11.76 -5.02
CA GLU A 41 -2.91 12.55 -5.90
C GLU A 41 -3.64 13.09 -7.16
N ASP A 42 -4.83 12.58 -7.50
CA ASP A 42 -5.65 13.06 -8.63
C ASP A 42 -6.38 14.38 -8.35
N GLN A 43 -6.25 14.94 -7.14
CA GLN A 43 -6.78 16.27 -6.84
C GLN A 43 -5.76 17.35 -7.25
N PRO A 44 -6.04 18.18 -8.28
CA PRO A 44 -5.06 19.09 -8.90
C PRO A 44 -4.51 20.21 -7.98
N HIS A 45 -4.96 20.29 -6.73
CA HIS A 45 -4.61 21.37 -5.78
C HIS A 45 -3.99 20.88 -4.47
N ARG A 46 -3.59 19.60 -4.34
CA ARG A 46 -2.97 19.07 -3.12
C ARG A 46 -1.72 18.25 -3.42
N VAL A 47 -0.64 18.93 -3.83
CA VAL A 47 0.70 18.33 -3.76
C VAL A 47 1.13 18.36 -2.28
N CYS A 48 0.79 17.32 -1.54
CA CYS A 48 1.18 17.23 -0.13
C CYS A 48 2.58 16.62 -0.03
N PHE A 49 3.56 17.45 0.31
CA PHE A 49 4.95 17.03 0.55
C PHE A 49 5.16 16.34 1.91
N ALA A 50 4.08 15.95 2.61
CA ALA A 50 4.12 15.49 4.00
C ALA A 50 5.14 14.36 4.24
N ASN A 51 5.34 13.48 3.27
CA ASN A 51 6.27 12.35 3.39
C ASN A 51 7.55 12.50 2.54
N GLN A 52 7.77 13.64 1.88
CA GLN A 52 8.96 13.89 1.03
C GLN A 52 10.16 14.45 1.81
N ASN A 53 10.20 14.23 3.12
CA ASN A 53 11.36 14.52 3.96
C ASN A 53 12.02 13.21 4.38
N ALA A 54 13.25 12.96 3.92
CA ALA A 54 14.00 11.75 4.26
C ALA A 54 14.35 11.63 5.75
N GLU A 55 14.32 12.74 6.49
CA GLU A 55 14.56 12.80 7.94
C GLU A 55 13.28 12.60 8.76
N LEU A 56 12.09 12.59 8.12
CA LEU A 56 10.84 12.37 8.82
C LEU A 56 10.75 10.93 9.30
N GLN A 57 10.74 10.76 10.62
CA GLN A 57 10.55 9.44 11.23
C GLN A 57 9.13 8.93 10.96
N ASP A 58 8.99 7.62 10.78
CA ASP A 58 7.70 7.00 10.45
C ASP A 58 6.59 7.30 11.45
N ALA A 59 6.94 7.43 12.74
CA ALA A 59 5.99 7.72 13.82
C ALA A 59 5.24 9.06 13.61
N TYR A 60 5.78 9.95 12.79
CA TYR A 60 5.18 11.26 12.49
C TYR A 60 4.48 11.31 11.13
N LYS A 61 4.52 10.24 10.34
CA LYS A 61 3.79 10.18 9.07
C LYS A 61 2.30 10.01 9.36
N GLN A 62 1.49 10.95 8.86
CA GLN A 62 0.04 11.01 9.10
C GLN A 62 -0.79 10.69 7.84
N VAL A 63 -0.14 10.60 6.69
CA VAL A 63 -0.82 10.35 5.40
C VAL A 63 -0.08 9.29 4.61
N PHE A 64 -0.77 8.56 3.74
CA PHE A 64 -0.16 7.63 2.77
C PHE A 64 -0.76 7.82 1.38
N SER A 65 0.01 7.57 0.33
CA SER A 65 -0.45 7.68 -1.05
C SER A 65 -0.75 6.32 -1.70
N ALA A 66 -1.26 6.36 -2.94
CA ALA A 66 -1.46 5.16 -3.74
C ALA A 66 -0.14 4.41 -3.97
N THR A 67 0.96 5.15 -4.12
CA THR A 67 2.30 4.59 -4.28
C THR A 67 2.75 3.85 -3.02
N ASP A 68 2.54 4.43 -1.84
CA ASP A 68 2.88 3.79 -0.57
C ASP A 68 2.12 2.48 -0.40
N LEU A 69 0.83 2.46 -0.77
CA LEU A 69 0.02 1.24 -0.68
C LEU A 69 0.49 0.14 -1.64
N LEU A 70 0.89 0.50 -2.86
CA LEU A 70 1.49 -0.46 -3.79
C LEU A 70 2.82 -1.01 -3.25
N ASP A 71 3.66 -0.17 -2.66
CA ASP A 71 4.92 -0.59 -2.02
C ASP A 71 4.65 -1.53 -0.83
N TYR A 72 3.65 -1.26 0.00
CA TYR A 72 3.22 -2.19 1.05
C TYR A 72 2.84 -3.57 0.48
N VAL A 73 2.04 -3.61 -0.59
CA VAL A 73 1.65 -4.87 -1.25
C VAL A 73 2.85 -5.60 -1.82
N TYR A 74 3.80 -4.89 -2.45
CA TYR A 74 5.04 -5.49 -2.90
C TYR A 74 5.79 -6.18 -1.75
N ALA A 75 5.94 -5.52 -0.60
CA ALA A 75 6.60 -6.11 0.55
C ALA A 75 5.91 -7.39 1.05
N MET A 76 4.57 -7.39 1.08
CA MET A 76 3.80 -8.57 1.45
C MET A 76 4.03 -9.74 0.47
N LEU A 77 3.98 -9.48 -0.84
CA LEU A 77 4.24 -10.52 -1.84
C LEU A 77 5.68 -11.06 -1.80
N ILE A 78 6.66 -10.19 -1.54
CA ILE A 78 8.07 -10.61 -1.36
C ILE A 78 8.18 -11.60 -0.19
N SER A 79 7.50 -11.30 0.93
CA SER A 79 7.52 -12.14 2.11
C SER A 79 6.91 -13.52 1.87
N GLU A 80 5.88 -13.62 1.02
CA GLU A 80 5.22 -14.88 0.69
C GLU A 80 5.98 -15.73 -0.33
N GLN A 81 6.58 -15.09 -1.35
CA GLN A 81 7.00 -15.81 -2.54
C GLN A 81 8.49 -16.20 -2.55
N GLY A 82 9.33 -15.59 -1.71
CA GLY A 82 10.77 -15.91 -1.55
C GLY A 82 11.66 -15.74 -2.80
N ASN A 83 11.04 -15.71 -3.99
CA ASN A 83 11.65 -15.55 -5.30
C ASN A 83 11.07 -14.29 -5.94
N LEU A 84 11.93 -13.28 -6.03
CA LEU A 84 11.61 -11.92 -6.46
C LEU A 84 11.22 -11.80 -7.94
N ASP A 85 11.52 -12.81 -8.77
CA ASP A 85 11.35 -12.74 -10.23
C ASP A 85 9.91 -13.04 -10.70
N LYS A 86 9.01 -13.45 -9.79
CA LYS A 86 7.63 -13.88 -10.11
C LYS A 86 6.53 -13.01 -9.53
N ILE A 87 6.87 -11.91 -8.85
CA ILE A 87 5.89 -11.07 -8.17
C ILE A 87 5.08 -10.29 -9.20
N SER A 88 3.80 -10.63 -9.32
CA SER A 88 2.84 -9.94 -10.18
C SER A 88 1.63 -9.53 -9.36
N LEU A 89 1.32 -8.23 -9.36
CA LEU A 89 0.09 -7.70 -8.79
C LEU A 89 -1.19 -8.23 -9.50
N LEU A 90 -1.04 -8.96 -10.62
CA LEU A 90 -2.11 -9.56 -11.42
C LEU A 90 -2.18 -11.08 -11.32
N SER A 91 -1.32 -11.74 -10.54
CA SER A 91 -1.40 -13.21 -10.46
C SER A 91 -2.78 -13.62 -9.95
N GLU A 92 -3.51 -14.40 -10.75
CA GLU A 92 -4.82 -14.95 -10.37
C GLU A 92 -4.71 -15.98 -9.23
N ASN A 93 -3.49 -16.44 -8.94
CA ASN A 93 -3.19 -17.12 -7.69
C ASN A 93 -3.47 -16.14 -6.56
N GLN A 94 -4.57 -16.37 -5.83
CA GLN A 94 -5.11 -15.45 -4.82
C GLN A 94 -4.15 -15.29 -3.64
N SER A 95 -3.15 -14.42 -3.77
CA SER A 95 -2.45 -13.88 -2.61
C SER A 95 -3.44 -13.01 -1.84
N LEU A 96 -3.74 -13.46 -0.62
CA LEU A 96 -4.45 -12.68 0.38
C LEU A 96 -3.44 -11.75 1.01
N ILE A 97 -3.71 -10.45 0.96
CA ILE A 97 -2.88 -9.44 1.59
C ILE A 97 -3.54 -9.07 2.90
N ALA A 98 -2.82 -9.21 4.00
CA ALA A 98 -3.30 -8.76 5.29
C ALA A 98 -3.59 -7.25 5.26
N TYR A 99 -4.65 -6.83 5.93
CA TYR A 99 -4.82 -5.41 6.22
C TYR A 99 -3.75 -5.00 7.26
N PRO A 100 -3.03 -3.89 7.03
CA PRO A 100 -2.07 -3.40 8.00
C PRO A 100 -2.81 -2.86 9.24
N THR A 101 -2.29 -3.17 10.43
CA THR A 101 -2.91 -2.81 11.72
C THR A 101 -2.01 -1.95 12.60
N ASP A 102 -0.72 -1.89 12.29
CA ASP A 102 0.25 -1.06 13.00
C ASP A 102 0.91 -0.05 12.04
N PRO A 103 0.82 1.26 12.29
CA PRO A 103 1.38 2.29 11.41
C PRO A 103 2.89 2.21 11.24
N LEU A 104 3.62 1.85 12.30
CA LEU A 104 5.08 1.77 12.24
C LEU A 104 5.53 0.60 11.36
N GLN A 105 4.91 -0.57 11.55
CA GLN A 105 5.11 -1.76 10.74
C GLN A 105 4.70 -1.52 9.29
N PHE A 106 3.58 -0.83 9.06
CA PHE A 106 3.16 -0.42 7.72
C PHE A 106 4.28 0.35 7.01
N TRP A 107 4.83 1.40 7.62
CA TRP A 107 5.91 2.18 7.01
C TRP A 107 7.22 1.41 6.83
N GLN A 108 7.52 0.46 7.71
CA GLN A 108 8.65 -0.46 7.51
C GLN A 108 8.47 -1.32 6.26
N LEU A 109 7.28 -1.89 6.06
CA LEU A 109 6.94 -2.68 4.88
C LEU A 109 6.94 -1.83 3.62
N VAL A 110 6.37 -0.61 3.66
CA VAL A 110 6.44 0.35 2.55
C VAL A 110 7.89 0.58 2.10
N ARG A 111 8.84 0.77 3.03
CA ARG A 111 10.26 0.90 2.65
C ARG A 111 10.83 -0.33 1.95
N ILE A 112 10.47 -1.53 2.39
CA ILE A 112 10.93 -2.78 1.76
C ILE A 112 10.43 -2.84 0.31
N GLY A 113 9.14 -2.60 0.10
CA GLY A 113 8.55 -2.60 -1.23
C GLY A 113 9.08 -1.48 -2.13
N GLN A 114 9.29 -0.29 -1.58
CA GLN A 114 9.90 0.84 -2.30
C GLN A 114 11.31 0.49 -2.80
N ASN A 115 12.13 -0.12 -1.94
CA ASN A 115 13.48 -0.56 -2.32
C ASN A 115 13.44 -1.61 -3.44
N TYR A 116 12.52 -2.57 -3.34
CA TYR A 116 12.33 -3.59 -4.37
C TYR A 116 11.87 -2.98 -5.71
N ARG A 117 10.84 -2.13 -5.69
CA ARG A 117 10.34 -1.45 -6.89
C ARG A 117 11.43 -0.61 -7.57
N ARG A 118 12.35 -0.02 -6.79
CA ARG A 118 13.51 0.72 -7.32
C ARG A 118 14.60 -0.20 -7.86
N SER A 119 14.76 -1.42 -7.34
CA SER A 119 15.78 -2.36 -7.82
C SER A 119 15.42 -3.07 -9.13
N ILE A 120 14.13 -3.13 -9.49
CA ILE A 120 13.66 -3.74 -10.75
C ILE A 120 13.49 -2.73 -11.90
N ARG A 121 13.88 -1.47 -11.70
CA ARG A 121 13.71 -0.38 -12.66
C ARG A 121 14.98 -0.08 -13.45
#